data_AF-I9C6M4-F1
#
_entry.id   AF-I9C6M4-F1
#
_cell.length_a   1.000
_cell.length_b   1.000
_cell.length_c   1.000
_cell.angle_alpha   90.00
_cell.angle_beta   90.00
_cell.angle_gamma   90.00
#
_symmetry.space_group_name_H-M   'P 1'
#
loop_
_entity.id
_entity.type
_entity.pdbx_description
1 polymer ?
#
loop_
_entity_poly.entity_id
_entity_poly.type
_entity_poly.pdbx_seq_one_letter_code
_entity_poly.pdbx_strand_id
1 'polypeptide(L)' 'MILEIAVLSIKLDSLAVFEAAFEEARGVITQADGCGAVALRRSIETPGRYVLQVEWPSVAHHMDGFRNSELETRKN' A
#
# COMPACT_ATOMS: atom_id res chain seq x y z
N MET A 1 -7.67 -6.01 15.24
CA MET A 1 -6.56 -5.93 14.28
C MET A 1 -6.90 -6.81 13.09
N ILE A 2 -6.69 -6.29 11.89
CA ILE A 2 -6.87 -6.96 10.60
C ILE A 2 -5.64 -6.71 9.73
N LEU A 3 -5.46 -7.55 8.71
CA LEU A 3 -4.43 -7.37 7.69
C LEU A 3 -5.10 -7.09 6.35
N GLU A 4 -4.86 -5.91 5.81
CA GLU A 4 -5.16 -5.61 4.41
C GLU A 4 -4.15 -6.34 3.52
N ILE A 5 -4.63 -7.03 2.49
CA ILE A 5 -3.80 -7.70 1.49
C ILE A 5 -4.27 -7.23 0.12
N ALA A 6 -3.39 -6.55 -0.62
CA ALA A 6 -3.61 -6.19 -2.01
C ALA A 6 -2.60 -6.89 -2.91
N VAL A 7 -3.09 -7.66 -3.89
CA VAL A 7 -2.27 -8.33 -4.90
C VAL A 7 -2.17 -7.42 -6.12
N LEU A 8 -0.97 -6.98 -6.44
CA LEU A 8 -0.70 -6.02 -7.49
C LEU A 8 -0.02 -6.70 -8.68
N SER A 9 -0.43 -6.35 -9.89
CA SER A 9 0.24 -6.75 -11.13
C SER A 9 0.71 -5.50 -11.87
N ILE A 10 2.02 -5.31 -11.89
CA ILE A 10 2.69 -4.13 -12.43
C ILE A 10 3.35 -4.51 -13.76
N LYS A 11 3.27 -3.62 -14.75
CA LYS A 11 3.97 -3.81 -16.02
C LYS A 11 5.49 -3.83 -15.79
N LEU A 12 6.20 -4.70 -16.49
CA LEU A 12 7.63 -4.92 -16.25
C LEU A 12 8.49 -3.68 -16.53
N ASP A 13 8.09 -2.87 -17.51
CA ASP A 13 8.72 -1.59 -17.83
C ASP A 13 8.49 -0.50 -16.77
N SER A 14 7.56 -0.74 -15.84
CA SER A 14 7.12 0.22 -14.83
C SER A 14 7.58 -0.14 -13.41
N LEU A 15 8.36 -1.22 -13.23
CA LEU A 15 8.69 -1.73 -11.89
C LEU A 15 9.47 -0.72 -11.04
N ALA A 16 10.50 -0.09 -11.61
CA ALA A 16 11.31 0.88 -10.87
C ALA A 16 10.50 2.12 -10.48
N VAL A 17 9.64 2.61 -11.39
CA VAL A 17 8.75 3.75 -11.14
C VAL A 17 7.73 3.39 -10.06
N PHE A 18 7.18 2.17 -10.09
CA PHE A 18 6.26 1.67 -9.08
C PHE A 18 6.93 1.53 -7.71
N GLU A 19 8.13 0.95 -7.63
CA GLU A 19 8.88 0.79 -6.38
C GLU A 19 9.21 2.16 -5.77
N ALA A 20 9.60 3.15 -6.57
CA ALA A 20 9.82 4.53 -6.11
C ALA A 20 8.52 5.20 -5.62
N ALA A 21 7.43 5.11 -6.39
CA ALA A 21 6.14 5.65 -6.00
C ALA A 21 5.57 4.97 -4.75
N PHE A 22 5.88 3.69 -4.54
CA PHE A 22 5.51 2.98 -3.32
C PHE A 22 6.22 3.54 -2.08
N GLU A 23 7.50 3.91 -2.15
CA GLU A 23 8.20 4.50 -1.00
C GLU A 23 7.58 5.84 -0.58
N GLU A 24 7.18 6.67 -1.55
CA GLU A 24 6.42 7.89 -1.29
C GLU A 24 5.06 7.57 -0.65
N ALA A 25 4.32 6.62 -1.23
CA ALA A 25 3.02 6.19 -0.71
C ALA A 25 3.14 5.59 0.71
N ARG A 26 4.20 4.85 1.02
CA ARG A 26 4.47 4.30 2.35
C ARG A 26 4.60 5.42 3.39
N GLY A 27 5.28 6.51 3.04
CA GLY A 27 5.38 7.70 3.89
C GLY A 27 4.03 8.36 4.17
N VAL A 28 3.06 8.23 3.25
CA VAL A 28 1.69 8.73 3.43
C VAL A 28 0.82 7.75 4.22
N ILE A 29 0.83 6.46 3.88
CA ILE A 29 0.02 5.41 4.53
C ILE A 29 0.33 5.36 6.03
N THR A 30 1.61 5.46 6.40
CA THR A 30 2.04 5.43 7.81
C THR A 30 1.57 6.62 8.66
N GLN A 31 1.06 7.69 8.03
CA GLN A 31 0.44 8.81 8.74
C GLN A 31 -1.04 8.58 9.05
N ALA A 32 -1.66 7.57 8.45
CA ALA A 32 -3.08 7.27 8.67
C ALA A 32 -3.30 6.78 10.10
N ASP A 33 -4.42 7.22 10.68
CA ASP A 33 -4.78 6.82 12.04
C ASP A 33 -4.95 5.29 12.14
N GLY A 34 -4.31 4.70 13.15
CA GLY A 34 -4.28 3.27 13.34
C GLY A 34 -3.39 2.49 12.36
N CYS A 35 -2.64 3.13 11.45
CA CYS A 35 -1.70 2.38 10.61
C CYS A 35 -0.63 1.68 11.48
N GLY A 36 -0.54 0.35 11.35
CA GLY A 36 0.50 -0.46 11.98
C GLY A 36 1.70 -0.64 11.05
N ALA A 37 2.04 -1.89 10.73
CA ALA A 37 3.07 -2.20 9.75
C ALA A 37 2.59 -2.00 8.29
N VAL A 38 3.49 -1.53 7.43
CA VAL A 38 3.33 -1.47 5.97
C VAL A 38 4.47 -2.24 5.31
N ALA A 39 4.16 -3.20 4.45
CA ALA A 39 5.16 -3.98 3.74
C ALA A 39 4.74 -4.23 2.28
N LEU A 40 5.71 -4.09 1.37
CA LEU A 40 5.59 -4.51 -0.01
C LEU A 40 6.50 -5.71 -0.26
N ARG A 41 5.94 -6.80 -0.78
CA ARG A 41 6.68 -8.02 -1.12
C ARG A 41 6.63 -8.25 -2.61
N ARG A 42 7.79 -8.40 -3.23
CA ARG A 42 7.93 -8.75 -4.65
C ARG A 42 7.97 -10.27 -4.80
N SER A 43 7.23 -10.83 -5.74
CA SER A 43 7.36 -12.24 -6.11
C SER A 43 8.64 -12.47 -6.92
N ILE A 44 9.32 -13.58 -6.62
CA ILE A 44 10.50 -14.02 -7.37
C ILE A 44 10.06 -14.84 -8.59
N GLU A 45 9.05 -15.69 -8.42
CA GLU A 45 8.56 -16.63 -9.42
C GLU A 45 7.72 -15.96 -10.51
N THR A 46 7.04 -14.85 -10.20
CA THR A 46 6.23 -14.08 -11.14
C THR A 46 6.68 -12.62 -11.18
N PRO A 47 7.59 -12.25 -12.10
CA PRO A 47 8.02 -10.86 -12.26
C PRO A 47 6.81 -9.92 -12.45
N GLY A 48 6.83 -8.79 -11.74
CA GLY A 48 5.74 -7.80 -11.75
C GLY A 48 4.58 -8.10 -10.81
N ARG A 49 4.58 -9.24 -10.10
CA ARG A 49 3.62 -9.52 -9.02
C ARG A 49 4.15 -8.99 -7.69
N TYR A 50 3.31 -8.23 -7.00
CA TYR A 50 3.57 -7.77 -5.63
C TYR A 50 2.40 -8.08 -4.71
N VAL A 51 2.70 -8.15 -3.42
CA VAL A 51 1.71 -8.15 -2.34
C VAL A 51 2.00 -6.95 -1.43
N LEU A 52 1.03 -6.04 -1.33
CA LEU A 52 1.00 -5.00 -0.31
C LEU A 52 0.27 -5.55 0.92
N GLN A 53 0.88 -5.34 2.09
CA GLN A 53 0.34 -5.70 3.39
C GLN A 53 0.30 -4.47 4.28
N VAL A 54 -0.86 -4.18 4.86
CA VAL A 54 -1.03 -3.09 5.83
C VAL A 54 -1.84 -3.57 7.02
N GLU A 55 -1.34 -3.30 8.22
CA GLU A 55 -2.05 -3.62 9.46
C GLU A 55 -2.96 -2.47 9.90
N TRP A 56 -4.19 -2.81 10.25
CA TRP A 56 -5.20 -1.86 10.73
C TRP A 56 -5.93 -2.39 11.97
N PRO A 57 -6.47 -1.53 12.86
CA PRO A 57 -7.30 -1.96 13.97
C PRO A 57 -8.58 -2.65 13.50
N SER A 58 -9.22 -2.10 12.46
CA SER A 58 -10.47 -2.57 11.87
C SER A 58 -10.56 -2.21 10.38
N VAL A 59 -11.53 -2.79 9.67
CA VAL A 59 -11.82 -2.44 8.27
C VAL A 59 -12.20 -0.97 8.12
N ALA A 60 -12.88 -0.36 9.11
CA ALA A 60 -13.25 1.05 9.06
C ALA A 60 -12.03 1.99 9.08
N HIS A 61 -10.95 1.65 9.81
CA HIS A 61 -9.72 2.46 9.78
C HIS A 61 -9.09 2.45 8.37
N HIS A 62 -9.11 1.30 7.70
CA HIS A 62 -8.67 1.21 6.30
C HIS A 62 -9.61 1.98 5.36
N MET A 63 -10.89 1.60 5.31
CA MET A 63 -11.81 2.05 4.26
C MET A 63 -12.35 3.45 4.48
N ASP A 64 -12.70 3.81 5.73
CA ASP A 64 -13.28 5.11 6.04
C ASP A 64 -12.18 6.10 6.49
N GLY A 65 -11.23 5.61 7.31
CA GLY A 65 -10.17 6.43 7.89
C GLY A 65 -9.05 6.78 6.92
N PHE A 66 -8.62 5.84 6.06
CA PHE A 66 -7.55 6.08 5.10
C PHE A 66 -8.08 6.35 3.69
N ARG A 67 -8.83 5.41 3.10
CA ARG A 67 -9.22 5.45 1.68
C ARG A 67 -10.10 6.64 1.30
N ASN A 68 -10.87 7.18 2.25
CA ASN A 68 -11.72 8.35 2.05
C ASN A 68 -11.12 9.65 2.61
N SER A 69 -9.85 9.64 3.03
CA SER A 69 -9.17 10.80 3.62
C SER A 69 -8.35 11.60 2.60
N GLU A 70 -7.94 12.80 3.02
CA GLU A 70 -7.00 13.63 2.25
C GLU A 70 -5.59 13.01 2.14
N LEU A 71 -5.28 11.97 2.92
CA LEU A 71 -4.04 11.21 2.75
C LEU A 71 -4.05 10.44 1.43
N GLU A 72 -5.18 9.84 1.04
CA GLU A 72 -5.30 9.08 -0.21
C GLU A 72 -5.18 9.99 -1.45
N THR A 73 -5.73 11.19 -1.39
CA THR A 73 -5.86 12.11 -2.54
C THR A 73 -4.61 12.94 -2.85
N ARG A 74 -3.58 12.91 -1.99
CA ARG A 74 -2.30 13.62 -2.18
C ARG A 74 -1.37 13.01 -3.25
N LYS A 75 -1.87 12.14 -4.14
CA LYS A 75 -1.10 11.48 -5.21
C LYS A 75 -0.94 12.29 -6.51
N ASN A 76 -1.21 13.60 -6.49
CA ASN A 76 -1.10 14.49 -7.66
C ASN A 76 0.01 15.52 -7.49
#